data_AF-A0A367QWR5-F1
#
_entry.id   AF-A0A367QWR5-F1
#
_cell.length_a   1.000
_cell.length_b   1.000
_cell.length_c   1.000
_cell.angle_alpha   90.00
_cell.angle_beta   90.00
_cell.angle_gamma   90.00
#
_symmetry.space_group_name_H-M   'P 1'
#
loop_
_entity.id
_entity.type
_entity.pdbx_description
1 polymer ?
#
loop_
_entity_poly.entity_id
_entity_poly.type
_entity_poly.pdbx_seq_one_letter_code
_entity_poly.pdbx_strand_id
1 'polypeptide(L)'
;MTYSKSAKWSFDSICEDIKHIKEFLQHIPMWRFFLSPIKSNCRKVRNLVGMIENQLNEQIDLINQFHQSLKNCQELTSKVLVAREKAHKAALIISEGQTKYNEIFTNDMETSYGAISAEIDQLPIPKGSELEKEIGKLDSLLKSIRDSIRDLKNCNQDDVKTAKELFHKIATNYTDMQQIMSKVSIRFLQG
;
A
#
# COMPACT_ATOMS: atom_id res chain seq x y z
N MET A 1 -31.25 -14.72 34.52
CA MET A 1 -30.44 -14.68 33.29
C MET A 1 -29.54 -13.45 33.36
N THR A 2 -28.32 -13.61 33.86
CA THR A 2 -27.33 -12.53 33.94
C THR A 2 -26.48 -12.56 32.68
N TYR A 3 -26.62 -11.53 31.86
CA TYR A 3 -25.75 -11.28 30.70
C TYR A 3 -24.32 -11.10 31.18
N SER A 4 -23.44 -12.00 30.78
CA SER A 4 -21.98 -11.85 30.93
C SER A 4 -21.55 -10.63 30.13
N LYS A 5 -21.06 -9.60 30.82
CA LYS A 5 -20.36 -8.47 30.17
C LYS A 5 -19.15 -9.03 29.45
N SER A 6 -19.15 -9.01 28.11
CA SER A 6 -17.94 -9.29 27.35
C SER A 6 -16.89 -8.27 27.78
N ALA A 7 -15.86 -8.71 28.50
CA ALA A 7 -14.76 -7.85 28.86
C ALA A 7 -14.10 -7.40 27.55
N LYS A 8 -14.13 -6.10 27.28
CA LYS A 8 -13.50 -5.50 26.11
C LYS A 8 -12.02 -5.35 26.47
N TRP A 9 -11.22 -6.36 26.12
CA TRP A 9 -9.79 -6.33 26.36
C TRP A 9 -9.15 -5.42 25.30
N SER A 10 -8.26 -4.51 25.71
CA SER A 10 -7.43 -3.77 24.77
C SER A 10 -6.22 -4.62 24.40
N PHE A 11 -5.59 -4.30 23.27
CA PHE A 11 -4.35 -4.95 22.87
C PHE A 11 -3.26 -4.76 23.93
N ASP A 12 -3.15 -3.54 24.46
CA ASP A 12 -2.19 -3.20 25.52
C ASP A 12 -2.45 -4.02 26.79
N SER A 13 -3.70 -4.23 27.19
CA SER A 13 -4.01 -5.04 28.38
C SER A 13 -3.67 -6.52 28.18
N ILE A 14 -3.84 -7.06 26.97
CA ILE A 14 -3.42 -8.43 26.64
C ILE A 14 -1.90 -8.57 26.73
N CYS A 15 -1.15 -7.62 26.19
CA CYS A 15 0.31 -7.60 26.23
C CYS A 15 0.84 -7.49 27.66
N GLU A 16 0.24 -6.63 28.48
CA GLU A 16 0.57 -6.50 29.90
C GLU A 16 0.28 -7.79 30.68
N ASP A 17 -0.87 -8.42 30.47
CA ASP A 17 -1.23 -9.68 31.12
C ASP A 17 -0.27 -10.82 30.75
N ILE A 18 0.12 -10.94 29.47
CA ILE A 18 1.11 -11.91 29.00
C ILE A 18 2.45 -11.69 29.70
N LYS A 19 2.89 -10.43 29.82
CA LYS A 19 4.14 -10.06 30.50
C LYS A 19 4.10 -10.42 31.98
N HIS A 20 3.01 -10.08 32.68
CA HIS A 20 2.82 -10.42 34.09
C HIS A 20 2.81 -11.93 34.34
N ILE A 21 2.12 -12.71 33.49
CA ILE A 21 2.11 -14.18 33.60
C ILE A 21 3.52 -14.74 33.40
N LYS A 22 4.30 -14.21 32.45
CA LYS A 22 5.67 -14.64 32.16
C LYS A 22 6.62 -14.34 33.33
N GLU A 23 6.56 -13.14 33.89
CA GLU A 23 7.32 -12.75 35.08
C GLU A 23 6.98 -13.65 36.28
N PHE A 24 5.69 -13.89 36.53
CA PHE A 24 5.23 -14.80 37.58
C PHE A 24 5.78 -16.23 37.39
N LEU A 25 5.69 -16.77 36.16
CA LEU A 25 6.19 -18.11 35.82
C LEU A 25 7.72 -18.24 35.89
N GLN A 26 8.48 -17.15 35.79
CA GLN A 26 9.94 -17.12 35.95
C GLN A 26 10.36 -17.20 37.41
N HIS A 27 9.55 -16.65 38.32
CA HIS A 27 9.82 -16.67 39.76
C HIS A 27 9.43 -17.97 40.47
N ILE A 28 8.76 -18.91 39.79
CA ILE A 28 8.44 -20.22 40.37
C ILE A 28 9.71 -21.09 40.41
N PRO A 29 10.18 -21.52 41.60
CA PRO A 29 11.35 -22.38 41.74
C PRO A 29 11.01 -23.82 41.33
N MET A 30 10.99 -24.07 40.02
CA MET A 30 10.59 -25.35 39.39
C MET A 30 11.39 -26.57 39.89
N TRP A 31 12.59 -26.35 40.41
CA TRP A 31 13.44 -27.37 41.02
C TRP A 31 12.82 -27.99 42.29
N ARG A 32 11.96 -27.25 43.01
CA ARG A 32 11.24 -27.73 44.21
C ARG A 32 10.14 -28.74 43.91
N PHE A 33 9.71 -28.86 42.64
CA PHE A 33 8.53 -29.64 42.24
C PHE A 33 8.91 -30.85 41.36
N PHE A 34 10.06 -31.47 41.61
CA PHE A 34 10.77 -32.32 40.64
C PHE A 34 9.93 -33.42 39.96
N LEU A 35 8.90 -33.95 40.63
CA LEU A 35 7.97 -34.98 40.16
C LEU A 35 6.47 -34.60 40.29
N SER A 36 6.16 -33.35 40.62
CA SER A 36 4.77 -32.94 40.88
C SER A 36 4.01 -32.60 39.59
N PRO A 37 2.70 -32.91 39.51
CA PRO A 37 1.80 -32.40 38.47
C PRO A 37 1.89 -30.88 38.29
N ILE A 38 2.24 -30.15 39.35
CA ILE A 38 2.47 -28.70 39.36
C ILE A 38 3.58 -28.30 38.37
N LYS A 39 4.70 -29.04 38.33
CA LYS A 39 5.80 -28.78 37.39
C LYS A 39 5.37 -29.00 35.93
N SER A 40 4.54 -30.01 35.68
CA SER A 40 3.97 -30.27 34.36
C SER A 40 3.01 -29.15 33.94
N ASN A 41 2.13 -28.71 34.83
CA ASN A 41 1.18 -27.63 34.58
C ASN A 41 1.88 -26.29 34.34
N CYS A 42 2.87 -25.92 35.15
CA CYS A 42 3.66 -24.70 34.94
C CYS A 42 4.41 -24.71 33.59
N ARG A 43 4.91 -25.88 33.14
CA ARG A 43 5.47 -26.02 31.78
C ARG A 43 4.42 -25.83 30.69
N LYS A 44 3.23 -26.43 30.85
CA LYS A 44 2.12 -26.25 29.89
C LYS A 44 1.68 -24.80 29.78
N VAL A 45 1.52 -24.10 30.90
CA VAL A 45 1.17 -22.66 30.91
C VAL A 45 2.28 -21.84 30.26
N ARG A 46 3.56 -22.12 30.55
CA ARG A 46 4.69 -21.45 29.88
C ARG A 46 4.67 -21.64 28.36
N ASN A 47 4.37 -22.85 27.89
CA ASN A 47 4.25 -23.14 26.46
C ASN A 47 3.06 -22.40 25.82
N LEU A 48 1.91 -22.38 26.49
CA LEU A 48 0.72 -21.65 26.02
C LEU A 48 0.97 -20.14 25.92
N VAL A 49 1.62 -19.55 26.93
CA VAL A 49 2.01 -18.14 26.92
C VAL A 49 2.96 -17.86 25.75
N GLY A 50 3.95 -18.73 25.51
CA GLY A 50 4.83 -18.60 24.35
C GLY A 50 4.12 -18.74 23.01
N MET A 51 3.12 -19.64 22.90
CA MET A 51 2.31 -19.76 21.69
C MET A 51 1.46 -18.51 21.43
N ILE A 52 0.84 -17.95 22.47
CA ILE A 52 0.05 -16.72 22.36
C ILE A 52 0.96 -15.54 21.98
N GLU A 53 2.13 -15.41 22.60
CA GLU A 53 3.13 -14.38 22.27
C GLU A 53 3.57 -14.48 20.80
N ASN A 54 3.85 -15.68 20.31
CA ASN A 54 4.22 -15.90 18.91
C ASN A 54 3.08 -15.55 17.96
N GLN A 55 1.84 -16.01 18.24
CA GLN A 55 0.67 -15.66 17.43
C GLN A 55 0.43 -14.14 17.42
N LEU A 56 0.62 -13.47 18.55
CA LEU A 56 0.43 -12.04 18.66
C LEU A 56 1.49 -11.27 17.87
N ASN A 57 2.75 -11.72 17.89
CA ASN A 57 3.83 -11.17 17.07
C ASN A 57 3.58 -11.39 15.57
N GLU A 58 3.15 -12.58 15.16
CA GLU A 58 2.78 -12.85 13.77
C GLU A 58 1.66 -11.91 13.27
N GLN A 59 0.66 -11.65 14.11
CA GLN A 59 -0.43 -10.72 13.79
C GLN A 59 0.06 -9.27 13.75
N ILE A 60 0.95 -8.84 14.65
CA ILE A 60 1.58 -7.51 14.60
C ILE A 60 2.35 -7.35 13.29
N ASP A 61 3.13 -8.34 12.88
CA ASP A 61 3.92 -8.28 11.65
C ASP A 61 3.02 -8.15 10.42
N LEU A 62 1.91 -8.89 10.37
CA LEU A 62 0.89 -8.74 9.33
C LEU A 62 0.29 -7.32 9.31
N ILE A 63 -0.06 -6.78 10.48
CA ILE A 63 -0.59 -5.41 10.59
C ILE A 63 0.45 -4.37 10.13
N ASN A 64 1.73 -4.56 10.45
CA ASN A 64 2.81 -3.67 10.03
C ASN A 64 3.01 -3.71 8.51
N GLN A 65 3.04 -4.91 7.92
CA GLN A 65 3.11 -5.08 6.47
C GLN A 65 1.91 -4.43 5.78
N PHE A 66 0.73 -4.59 6.37
CA PHE A 66 -0.49 -3.99 5.89
C PHE A 66 -0.45 -2.45 5.95
N HIS A 67 -0.02 -1.89 7.08
CA HIS A 67 0.13 -0.44 7.26
C HIS A 67 1.14 0.15 6.27
N GLN A 68 2.28 -0.52 6.07
CA GLN A 68 3.28 -0.09 5.09
C GLN A 68 2.72 -0.12 3.67
N SER A 69 1.94 -1.15 3.32
CA SER A 69 1.30 -1.28 2.01
C SER A 69 0.30 -0.14 1.75
N LEU A 70 -0.51 0.21 2.75
CA LEU A 70 -1.42 1.36 2.68
C LEU A 70 -0.68 2.67 2.51
N LYS A 71 0.39 2.89 3.27
CA LYS A 71 1.22 4.09 3.15
C LYS A 71 1.80 4.23 1.75
N ASN A 72 2.34 3.15 1.19
CA ASN A 72 2.86 3.12 -0.17
C ASN A 72 1.76 3.45 -1.20
N CYS A 73 0.55 2.88 -1.04
CA CYS A 73 -0.58 3.19 -1.92
C CYS A 73 -1.01 4.66 -1.84
N GLN A 74 -1.00 5.28 -0.65
CA GLN A 74 -1.33 6.68 -0.45
C GLN A 74 -0.30 7.61 -1.12
N GLU A 75 1.00 7.34 -0.92
CA GLU A 75 2.08 8.09 -1.56
C GLU A 75 1.99 8.00 -3.09
N LEU A 76 1.76 6.81 -3.62
CA LEU A 76 1.59 6.58 -5.05
C LEU A 76 0.34 7.30 -5.60
N THR A 77 -0.77 7.28 -4.87
CA THR A 77 -1.98 8.04 -5.24
C THR A 77 -1.71 9.54 -5.32
N SER A 78 -0.91 10.08 -4.39
CA SER A 78 -0.50 11.49 -4.41
C SER A 78 0.35 11.81 -5.65
N LYS A 79 1.31 10.94 -6.00
CA LYS A 79 2.16 11.10 -7.19
C LYS A 79 1.35 11.06 -8.49
N VAL A 80 0.41 10.13 -8.60
CA VAL A 80 -0.53 10.04 -9.72
C VAL A 80 -1.35 11.34 -9.85
N LEU A 81 -1.84 11.89 -8.73
CA LEU A 81 -2.59 13.14 -8.73
C LEU A 81 -1.74 14.32 -9.21
N VAL A 82 -0.49 14.44 -8.74
CA VAL A 82 0.42 15.48 -9.19
C VAL A 82 0.73 15.34 -10.69
N ALA A 83 0.98 14.13 -11.17
CA ALA A 83 1.24 13.87 -12.58
C ALA A 83 0.03 14.22 -13.47
N ARG A 84 -1.19 13.88 -13.00
CA ARG A 84 -2.46 14.25 -13.64
C ARG A 84 -2.59 15.77 -13.80
N GLU A 85 -2.39 16.51 -12.71
CA GLU A 85 -2.52 17.97 -12.72
C GLU A 85 -1.48 18.64 -13.63
N LYS A 86 -0.26 18.10 -13.68
CA LYS A 86 0.76 18.57 -14.63
C LYS A 86 0.37 18.31 -16.09
N ALA A 87 -0.12 17.10 -16.41
CA ALA A 87 -0.59 16.76 -17.76
C ALA A 87 -1.76 17.66 -18.19
N HIS A 88 -2.70 17.91 -17.27
CA HIS A 88 -3.82 18.82 -17.53
C HIS A 88 -3.35 20.25 -17.80
N LYS A 89 -2.43 20.77 -17.00
CA LYS A 89 -1.82 22.10 -17.22
C LYS A 89 -1.08 22.20 -18.55
N ALA A 90 -0.33 21.17 -18.94
CA ALA A 90 0.35 21.13 -20.23
C ALA A 90 -0.64 21.25 -21.40
N ALA A 91 -1.77 20.53 -21.34
CA ALA A 91 -2.82 20.61 -22.36
C ALA A 91 -3.43 22.01 -22.50
N LEU A 92 -3.52 22.78 -21.40
CA LEU A 92 -4.01 24.15 -21.40
C LEU A 92 -2.98 25.10 -22.03
N ILE A 93 -1.72 25.06 -21.59
CA ILE A 93 -0.66 25.98 -22.04
C ILE A 93 -0.36 25.81 -23.53
N ILE A 94 -0.34 24.57 -24.02
CA ILE A 94 -0.12 24.30 -25.45
C ILE A 94 -1.26 24.87 -26.31
N SER A 95 -2.47 24.93 -25.78
CA SER A 95 -3.61 25.53 -26.49
C SER A 95 -3.54 27.06 -26.63
N GLU A 96 -2.63 27.72 -25.91
CA GLU A 96 -2.35 29.16 -25.99
C GLU A 96 -1.26 29.48 -27.04
N GLY A 97 -0.85 28.50 -27.87
CA GLY A 97 0.14 28.69 -28.94
C GLY A 97 1.59 28.65 -28.48
N GLN A 98 1.85 28.28 -27.22
CA GLN A 98 3.20 28.23 -26.65
C GLN A 98 3.83 26.82 -26.78
N THR A 99 4.02 26.36 -28.02
CA THR A 99 4.55 25.02 -28.33
C THR A 99 5.99 24.78 -27.86
N LYS A 100 6.74 25.85 -27.58
CA LYS A 100 8.10 25.80 -27.01
C LYS A 100 8.18 25.09 -25.65
N TYR A 101 7.06 25.01 -24.91
CA TYR A 101 7.03 24.31 -23.62
C TYR A 101 6.72 22.81 -23.74
N ASN A 102 6.40 22.31 -24.94
CA ASN A 102 6.01 20.92 -25.14
C ASN A 102 7.12 19.94 -24.68
N GLU A 103 8.37 20.25 -25.00
CA GLU A 103 9.52 19.42 -24.60
C GLU A 103 9.70 19.37 -23.08
N ILE A 104 9.56 20.51 -22.40
CA ILE A 104 9.64 20.61 -20.94
C ILE A 104 8.55 19.75 -20.30
N PHE A 105 7.29 19.92 -20.71
CA PHE A 105 6.18 19.13 -20.17
C PHE A 105 6.32 17.64 -20.47
N THR A 106 6.82 17.28 -21.66
CA THR A 106 7.00 15.88 -22.05
C THR A 106 8.08 15.20 -21.20
N ASN A 107 9.21 15.86 -20.95
CA ASN A 107 10.27 15.33 -20.08
C ASN A 107 9.82 15.22 -18.61
N ASP A 108 9.05 16.21 -18.13
CA ASP A 108 8.43 16.15 -16.82
C ASP A 108 7.45 14.96 -16.69
N MET A 109 6.65 14.71 -17.73
CA MET A 109 5.72 13.57 -17.77
C MET A 109 6.46 12.25 -17.77
N GLU A 110 7.56 12.14 -18.51
CA GLU A 110 8.40 10.94 -18.53
C GLU A 110 9.02 10.64 -17.16
N THR A 111 9.49 11.67 -16.48
CA THR A 111 10.02 11.55 -15.11
C THR A 111 8.95 11.07 -14.14
N SER A 112 7.76 11.68 -14.18
CA SER A 112 6.62 11.25 -13.35
C SER A 112 6.18 9.82 -13.67
N TYR A 113 6.10 9.46 -14.96
CA TYR A 113 5.80 8.10 -15.40
C TYR A 113 6.82 7.09 -14.85
N GLY A 114 8.11 7.37 -14.98
CA GLY A 114 9.17 6.45 -14.53
C GLY A 114 9.13 6.20 -13.03
N ALA A 115 8.91 7.24 -12.23
CA ALA A 115 8.76 7.12 -10.78
C ALA A 115 7.52 6.30 -10.39
N ILE A 116 6.35 6.61 -10.99
CA ILE A 116 5.10 5.91 -10.71
C ILE A 116 5.18 4.44 -11.12
N SER A 117 5.78 4.13 -12.28
CA SER A 117 5.98 2.75 -12.75
C SER A 117 6.82 1.93 -11.77
N ALA A 118 7.97 2.48 -11.34
CA ALA A 118 8.86 1.78 -10.42
C ALA A 118 8.21 1.50 -9.05
N GLU A 119 7.32 2.37 -8.60
CA GLU A 119 6.60 2.19 -7.33
C GLU A 119 5.46 1.18 -7.43
N ILE A 120 4.76 1.12 -8.58
CA ILE A 120 3.76 0.08 -8.84
C ILE A 120 4.40 -1.31 -8.82
N ASP A 121 5.57 -1.46 -9.45
CA ASP A 121 6.33 -2.72 -9.48
C ASP A 121 6.76 -3.20 -8.07
N GLN A 122 6.82 -2.30 -7.10
CA GLN A 122 7.22 -2.60 -5.72
C GLN A 122 6.03 -2.85 -4.78
N LEU A 123 4.79 -2.78 -5.26
CA LEU A 123 3.62 -3.05 -4.43
C LEU A 123 3.60 -4.53 -4.01
N PRO A 124 3.45 -4.84 -2.70
CA PRO A 124 3.38 -6.21 -2.21
C PRO A 124 2.03 -6.83 -2.58
N ILE A 125 1.96 -7.47 -3.75
CA ILE A 125 0.73 -8.05 -4.29
C ILE A 125 0.73 -9.57 -4.09
N PRO A 126 -0.25 -10.13 -3.36
CA PRO A 126 -0.42 -11.57 -3.28
C PRO A 126 -0.83 -12.15 -4.65
N LYS A 127 -0.10 -13.15 -5.13
CA LYS A 127 -0.42 -13.86 -6.39
C LYS A 127 -1.81 -14.50 -6.32
N GLY A 128 -2.58 -14.38 -7.40
CA GLY A 128 -3.94 -14.93 -7.50
C GLY A 128 -5.01 -14.10 -6.78
N SER A 129 -4.65 -12.95 -6.20
CA SER A 129 -5.61 -12.05 -5.56
C SER A 129 -6.36 -11.21 -6.59
N GLU A 130 -7.52 -10.66 -6.21
CA GLU A 130 -8.19 -9.67 -7.06
C GLU A 130 -7.38 -8.39 -7.25
N LEU A 131 -6.41 -8.12 -6.36
CA LEU A 131 -5.49 -7.00 -6.48
C LEU A 131 -4.59 -7.16 -7.71
N GLU A 132 -4.20 -8.39 -8.07
CA GLU A 132 -3.40 -8.66 -9.27
C GLU A 132 -4.10 -8.17 -10.56
N LYS A 133 -5.44 -8.31 -10.62
CA LYS A 133 -6.23 -7.80 -11.76
C LYS A 133 -6.25 -6.28 -11.83
N GLU A 134 -6.35 -5.60 -10.68
CA GLU A 134 -6.35 -4.14 -10.63
C GLU A 134 -4.97 -3.57 -11.00
N ILE A 135 -3.89 -4.24 -10.58
CA ILE A 135 -2.52 -3.87 -10.95
C ILE A 135 -2.29 -4.08 -12.45
N GLY A 136 -2.75 -5.19 -13.03
CA GLY A 136 -2.68 -5.38 -14.49
C GLY A 136 -3.38 -4.28 -15.29
N LYS A 137 -4.43 -3.65 -14.74
CA LYS A 137 -5.04 -2.45 -15.35
C LYS A 137 -4.14 -1.23 -15.22
N LEU A 138 -3.48 -1.04 -14.07
CA LEU A 138 -2.50 0.04 -13.89
C LEU A 138 -1.35 -0.08 -14.90
N ASP A 139 -0.84 -1.29 -15.13
CA ASP A 139 0.22 -1.55 -16.12
C ASP A 139 -0.23 -1.20 -17.54
N SER A 140 -1.47 -1.54 -17.89
CA SER A 140 -2.05 -1.16 -19.18
C SER A 140 -2.16 0.36 -19.33
N LEU A 141 -2.54 1.08 -18.27
CA LEU A 141 -2.63 2.53 -18.27
C LEU A 141 -1.24 3.17 -18.35
N LEU A 142 -0.26 2.66 -17.60
CA LEU A 142 1.13 3.07 -17.68
C LEU A 142 1.70 2.90 -19.09
N LYS A 143 1.43 1.77 -19.73
CA LYS A 143 1.84 1.53 -21.12
C LYS A 143 1.22 2.56 -22.07
N SER A 144 -0.07 2.87 -21.91
CA SER A 144 -0.77 3.90 -22.69
C SER A 144 -0.19 5.30 -22.46
N ILE A 145 0.19 5.64 -21.23
CA ILE A 145 0.87 6.90 -20.88
C ILE A 145 2.24 6.97 -21.54
N ARG A 146 3.07 5.93 -21.39
CA ARG A 146 4.39 5.83 -22.00
C ARG A 146 4.34 5.99 -23.51
N ASP A 147 3.42 5.29 -24.16
CA ASP A 147 3.25 5.35 -25.60
C ASP A 147 2.80 6.77 -26.02
N SER A 148 1.91 7.42 -25.25
CA SER A 148 1.50 8.81 -25.51
C SER A 148 2.63 9.83 -25.28
N ILE A 149 3.51 9.61 -24.29
CA ILE A 149 4.71 10.43 -24.07
C ILE A 149 5.68 10.28 -25.24
N ARG A 150 5.90 9.05 -25.72
CA ARG A 150 6.73 8.80 -26.90
C ARG A 150 6.14 9.49 -28.13
N ASP A 151 4.83 9.43 -28.31
CA ASP A 151 4.15 10.08 -29.43
C ASP A 151 4.26 11.62 -29.32
N LEU A 152 4.21 12.19 -28.10
CA LEU A 152 4.47 13.61 -27.86
C LEU A 152 5.88 14.04 -28.26
N LYS A 153 6.90 13.21 -27.96
CA LYS A 153 8.29 13.48 -28.37
C LYS A 153 8.48 13.50 -29.88
N ASN A 154 7.68 12.71 -30.60
CA ASN A 154 7.72 12.62 -32.06
C ASN A 154 6.70 13.54 -32.75
N CYS A 155 5.87 14.24 -31.98
CA CYS A 155 4.86 15.16 -32.50
C CYS A 155 5.55 16.36 -33.15
N ASN A 156 5.06 16.78 -34.32
CA ASN A 156 5.53 18.02 -34.91
C ASN A 156 5.20 19.19 -33.98
N GLN A 157 6.13 20.14 -33.81
CA GLN A 157 5.96 21.26 -32.88
C GLN A 157 4.80 22.18 -33.27
N ASP A 158 4.41 22.19 -34.54
CA ASP A 158 3.28 22.97 -35.04
C ASP A 158 1.94 22.25 -34.91
N ASP A 159 1.93 20.95 -34.56
CA ASP A 159 0.71 20.17 -34.38
C ASP A 159 0.17 20.28 -32.94
N VAL A 160 -0.28 21.50 -32.62
CA VAL A 160 -0.90 21.85 -31.33
C VAL A 160 -2.07 20.94 -30.99
N LYS A 161 -2.84 20.52 -32.00
CA LYS A 161 -4.04 19.70 -31.80
C LYS A 161 -3.67 18.30 -31.33
N THR A 162 -2.76 17.62 -32.02
CA THR A 162 -2.32 16.28 -31.61
C THR A 162 -1.61 16.32 -30.27
N ALA A 163 -0.73 17.30 -30.02
CA ALA A 163 -0.10 17.45 -28.71
C ALA A 163 -1.12 17.59 -27.58
N LYS A 164 -2.14 18.45 -27.77
CA LYS A 164 -3.23 18.63 -26.79
C LYS A 164 -4.01 17.35 -26.53
N GLU A 165 -4.36 16.61 -27.57
CA GLU A 165 -5.07 15.32 -27.46
C GLU A 165 -4.24 14.30 -26.67
N LEU A 166 -2.93 14.23 -26.90
CA LEU A 166 -2.03 13.34 -26.18
C LEU A 166 -1.89 13.72 -24.69
N PHE A 167 -1.72 15.00 -24.35
CA PHE A 167 -1.71 15.42 -22.94
C PHE A 167 -3.04 15.15 -22.25
N HIS A 168 -4.16 15.36 -22.95
CA HIS A 168 -5.47 15.06 -22.40
C HIS A 168 -5.62 13.56 -22.14
N LYS A 169 -5.18 12.70 -23.08
CA LYS A 169 -5.15 11.25 -22.90
C LYS A 169 -4.30 10.82 -21.71
N ILE A 170 -3.11 11.42 -21.53
CA ILE A 170 -2.25 11.18 -20.36
C ILE A 170 -2.99 11.55 -19.06
N ALA A 171 -3.63 12.73 -19.02
CA ALA A 171 -4.38 13.17 -17.84
C ALA A 171 -5.57 12.25 -17.52
N THR A 172 -6.29 11.78 -18.54
CA THR A 172 -7.37 10.79 -18.39
C THR A 172 -6.85 9.47 -17.84
N ASN A 173 -5.77 8.94 -18.40
CA ASN A 173 -5.17 7.70 -17.90
C ASN A 173 -4.73 7.82 -16.43
N TYR A 174 -4.13 8.94 -16.02
CA TYR A 174 -3.81 9.18 -14.61
C TYR A 174 -5.06 9.32 -13.73
N THR A 175 -6.16 9.85 -14.26
CA THR A 175 -7.45 9.89 -13.55
C THR A 175 -7.96 8.47 -13.29
N ASP A 176 -7.90 7.61 -14.30
CA ASP A 176 -8.32 6.22 -14.16
C ASP A 176 -7.42 5.45 -13.18
N MET A 177 -6.11 5.68 -13.24
CA MET A 177 -5.15 5.14 -12.26
C MET A 177 -5.51 5.56 -10.83
N GLN A 178 -5.85 6.84 -10.62
CA GLN A 178 -6.26 7.34 -9.30
C GLN A 178 -7.50 6.60 -8.77
N GLN A 179 -8.48 6.32 -9.63
CA GLN A 179 -9.67 5.57 -9.25
C GLN A 179 -9.35 4.11 -8.90
N ILE A 180 -8.48 3.46 -9.69
CA ILE A 180 -8.02 2.09 -9.41
C ILE A 180 -7.24 2.05 -8.09
N MET A 181 -6.29 2.96 -7.89
CA MET A 181 -5.52 3.07 -6.64
C MET A 181 -6.41 3.31 -5.42
N SER A 182 -7.48 4.09 -5.57
CA SER A 182 -8.47 4.30 -4.51
C SER A 182 -9.21 2.99 -4.19
N LYS A 183 -9.59 2.21 -5.21
CA LYS A 183 -10.22 0.89 -5.02
C LYS A 183 -9.26 -0.11 -4.38
N VAL A 184 -8.00 -0.14 -4.82
CA VAL A 184 -6.93 -0.96 -4.24
C VAL A 184 -6.75 -0.64 -2.75
N SER A 185 -6.68 0.65 -2.40
CA SER A 185 -6.55 1.10 -1.00
C SER A 185 -7.74 0.66 -0.13
N ILE A 186 -8.97 0.76 -0.66
CA ILE A 186 -10.18 0.29 0.05
C ILE A 186 -10.15 -1.23 0.23
N ARG A 187 -9.74 -1.99 -0.79
CA ARG A 187 -9.66 -3.45 -0.72
C ARG A 187 -8.62 -3.92 0.28
N PHE A 188 -7.48 -3.23 0.35
CA PHE A 188 -6.54 -3.44 1.45
C PHE A 188 -7.29 -3.27 2.79
N LEU A 189 -8.01 -2.16 3.01
CA LEU A 189 -8.74 -1.91 4.27
C LEU A 189 -9.83 -2.95 4.62
N GLN A 190 -10.30 -3.73 3.65
CA GLN A 190 -11.43 -4.64 3.84
C GLN A 190 -11.02 -6.09 4.13
N GLY A 191 -9.79 -6.49 3.85
CA GLY A 191 -9.29 -7.85 4.10
C GLY A 191 -9.90 -8.90 3.18
#